data_AF-A0A1G1DSS2-F1
#
_entry.id   AF-A0A1G1DSS2-F1
#
_cell.length_a   1.000
_cell.length_b   1.000
_cell.length_c   1.000
_cell.angle_alpha   90.00
_cell.angle_beta   90.00
_cell.angle_gamma   90.00
#
_symmetry.space_group_name_H-M   'P 1'
#
loop_
_entity.id
_entity.type
_entity.pdbx_description
1 polymer ?
#
loop_
_entity_poly.entity_id
_entity_poly.type
_entity_poly.pdbx_seq_one_letter_code
_entity_poly.pdbx_strand_id
1 'polypeptide(L)'
;MKIKKIKIEIKNIKDIFEDVKNTIKKIERGEKLKSVKEPEIYFTSFEAFRKALTPKRLELLHIIKTKNPSSINRLARLAKRDIKNVAEDVKYLEQIGLIEKQEHEREIRPFIEYDKINLEIAV
;
A
#
# COMPACT_ATOMS: atom_id res chain seq x y z
N MET A 1 5.19 -10.09 -19.33
CA MET A 1 4.72 -8.85 -18.66
C MET A 1 5.63 -8.56 -17.47
N LYS A 2 6.00 -7.30 -17.23
CA LYS A 2 6.78 -6.92 -16.03
C LYS A 2 5.85 -6.91 -14.83
N ILE A 3 6.10 -7.75 -13.83
CA ILE A 3 5.36 -7.78 -12.57
C ILE A 3 5.69 -6.51 -11.79
N LYS A 4 4.70 -5.66 -11.50
CA LYS A 4 4.87 -4.49 -10.64
C LYS A 4 4.85 -4.94 -9.18
N LYS A 5 5.83 -4.53 -8.38
CA LYS A 5 5.89 -4.87 -6.94
C LYS A 5 5.81 -3.62 -6.10
N ILE A 6 5.24 -3.77 -4.91
CA ILE A 6 5.34 -2.78 -3.84
C ILE A 6 6.14 -3.40 -2.70
N LYS A 7 7.12 -2.65 -2.20
CA LYS A 7 7.97 -3.07 -1.08
C LYS A 7 7.43 -2.46 0.20
N ILE A 8 7.23 -3.29 1.21
CA ILE A 8 6.88 -2.89 2.58
C ILE A 8 8.05 -3.26 3.49
N GLU A 9 8.60 -2.26 4.18
CA GLU A 9 9.76 -2.43 5.06
C GLU A 9 9.43 -1.94 6.47
N ILE A 10 9.77 -2.74 7.47
CA ILE A 10 9.62 -2.38 8.89
C ILE A 10 10.99 -1.98 9.43
N LYS A 11 11.16 -0.72 9.82
CA LYS A 11 12.40 -0.20 10.43
C LYS A 11 12.12 0.95 11.39
N ASN A 12 13.05 1.24 12.29
CA ASN A 12 12.88 2.31 13.26
C ASN A 12 12.83 3.67 12.55
N ILE A 13 12.07 4.61 13.12
CA ILE A 13 11.99 5.97 12.57
C ILE A 13 13.36 6.65 12.47
N LYS A 14 14.29 6.34 13.39
CA LYS A 14 15.68 6.85 13.32
C LYS A 14 16.39 6.40 12.04
N ASP A 15 16.27 5.13 11.70
CA ASP A 15 16.89 4.54 10.52
C ASP A 15 16.27 5.13 9.24
N ILE A 16 14.94 5.33 9.22
CA ILE A 16 14.24 6.01 8.12
C ILE A 16 14.80 7.43 7.91
N PHE A 17 14.93 8.21 8.99
CA PHE A 17 15.49 9.57 8.91
C PHE A 17 16.93 9.59 8.41
N GLU A 18 17.74 8.61 8.83
CA GLU A 18 19.13 8.49 8.40
C GLU A 18 19.24 8.12 6.92
N ASP A 19 18.42 7.20 6.43
CA ASP A 19 18.34 6.83 5.01
C ASP A 19 17.92 8.01 4.13
N VAL A 20 16.91 8.77 4.55
CA VAL A 20 16.45 9.98 3.84
C VAL A 20 17.56 11.02 3.83
N LYS A 21 18.21 11.29 4.97
CA LYS A 21 19.34 12.23 5.07
C LYS A 21 20.50 11.82 4.16
N ASN A 22 20.83 10.54 4.12
CA ASN A 22 21.88 10.01 3.26
C ASN A 22 21.51 10.14 1.78
N THR A 23 20.24 9.94 1.43
CA THR A 23 19.73 10.12 0.06
C THR A 23 19.84 11.58 -0.37
N ILE A 24 19.42 12.53 0.48
CA ILE A 24 19.53 13.97 0.19
C ILE A 24 20.98 14.39 0.00
N LYS A 25 21.90 13.95 0.87
CA LYS A 25 23.34 14.25 0.72
C LYS A 25 23.93 13.75 -0.60
N LYS A 26 23.48 12.59 -1.10
CA LYS A 26 23.93 12.06 -2.39
C LYS A 26 23.45 12.92 -3.55
N ILE A 27 22.22 13.42 -3.47
CA ILE A 27 21.68 14.38 -4.46
C ILE A 27 22.52 15.66 -4.46
N GLU A 28 22.81 16.23 -3.28
CA GLU A 28 23.64 17.44 -3.16
C GLU A 28 25.05 17.26 -3.75
N ARG A 29 25.59 16.04 -3.66
CA ARG A 29 26.90 15.68 -4.23
C ARG A 29 26.87 15.36 -5.72
N GLY A 30 25.71 15.44 -6.37
CA GLY A 30 25.54 15.11 -7.79
C GLY A 30 25.67 13.61 -8.09
N GLU A 31 25.56 12.74 -7.08
CA GLU A 31 25.61 11.29 -7.27
C GLU A 31 24.32 10.80 -7.93
N LYS A 32 24.44 9.87 -8.89
CA LYS A 32 23.28 9.23 -9.51
C LYS A 32 22.54 8.38 -8.48
N LEU A 33 21.33 8.79 -8.13
CA LEU A 33 20.42 7.96 -7.35
C LEU A 33 20.09 6.67 -8.10
N LYS A 34 19.92 5.57 -7.37
CA LYS A 34 19.26 4.38 -7.92
C LYS A 34 17.86 4.81 -8.34
N SER A 35 17.47 4.54 -9.58
CA SER A 35 16.09 4.76 -10.01
C SER A 35 15.16 3.98 -9.07
N VAL A 36 14.21 4.66 -8.44
CA VAL A 36 13.15 4.03 -7.65
C VAL A 36 12.28 3.25 -8.63
N LYS A 37 12.55 1.94 -8.76
CA LYS A 37 11.85 1.06 -9.72
C LYS A 37 10.54 0.53 -9.15
N GLU A 38 10.39 0.54 -7.82
CA GLU A 38 9.27 -0.04 -7.10
C GLU A 38 8.86 0.95 -6.00
N PRO A 39 7.56 1.26 -5.82
CA PRO A 39 7.09 2.06 -4.69
C PRO A 39 7.44 1.36 -3.36
N GLU A 40 7.93 2.14 -2.39
CA GLU A 40 8.34 1.66 -1.07
C GLU A 40 7.45 2.30 0.01
N ILE A 41 6.94 1.49 0.94
CA ILE A 41 6.17 1.90 2.12
C ILE A 41 6.92 1.44 3.36
N TYR A 42 7.10 2.36 4.31
CA TYR A 42 7.78 2.08 5.58
C TYR A 42 6.80 2.06 6.75
N PHE A 43 6.96 1.08 7.64
CA PHE A 43 6.30 1.05 8.93
C PHE A 43 7.32 1.20 10.06
N THR A 44 6.99 2.01 11.06
CA THR A 44 7.88 2.31 12.20
C THR A 44 8.07 1.13 13.16
N SER A 45 7.18 0.15 13.12
CA SER A 45 7.26 -1.07 13.92
C SER A 45 6.39 -2.19 13.34
N PHE A 46 6.67 -3.43 13.76
CA PHE A 46 5.83 -4.58 13.43
C PHE A 46 4.41 -4.42 13.96
N GLU A 47 4.23 -3.79 15.13
CA GLU A 47 2.91 -3.52 15.68
C GLU A 47 2.12 -2.52 14.81
N ALA A 48 2.79 -1.46 14.33
CA ALA A 48 2.18 -0.49 13.42
C ALA A 48 1.76 -1.17 12.11
N PHE A 49 2.63 -2.01 11.54
CA PHE A 49 2.31 -2.84 10.36
C PHE A 49 1.08 -3.72 10.62
N ARG A 50 1.04 -4.44 11.73
CA ARG A 50 -0.05 -5.38 12.05
C ARG A 50 -1.39 -4.68 12.30
N LYS A 51 -1.37 -3.45 12.83
CA LYS A 51 -2.56 -2.59 12.97
C LYS A 51 -3.02 -2.04 11.62
N ALA A 52 -2.10 -1.72 10.73
CA ALA A 52 -2.41 -1.20 9.41
C ALA A 52 -2.98 -2.31 8.48
N LEU A 53 -2.26 -3.42 8.36
CA LEU A 53 -2.57 -4.56 7.49
C LEU A 53 -3.14 -5.72 8.29
N THR A 54 -4.39 -5.56 8.72
CA THR A 54 -5.14 -6.63 9.38
C THR A 54 -5.51 -7.74 8.37
N PRO A 55 -5.80 -8.97 8.84
CA PRO A 55 -6.23 -10.06 7.95
C PRO A 55 -7.41 -9.69 7.04
N LYS A 56 -8.38 -8.94 7.59
CA LYS A 56 -9.55 -8.46 6.85
C LYS A 56 -9.19 -7.45 5.75
N ARG A 57 -8.17 -6.62 5.97
CA ARG A 57 -7.70 -5.66 4.95
C ARG A 57 -6.85 -6.34 3.88
N LEU A 58 -6.03 -7.32 4.27
CA LEU A 58 -5.32 -8.18 3.31
C LEU A 58 -6.29 -8.94 2.41
N GLU A 59 -7.40 -9.43 2.96
CA GLU A 59 -8.48 -10.04 2.19
C GLU A 59 -9.11 -9.05 1.18
N LEU A 60 -9.37 -7.81 1.61
CA LEU A 60 -9.88 -6.77 0.69
C LEU A 60 -8.88 -6.49 -0.45
N LEU A 61 -7.58 -6.37 -0.16
CA LEU A 61 -6.55 -6.20 -1.19
C LEU A 61 -6.57 -7.36 -2.20
N HIS A 62 -6.68 -8.60 -1.69
CA HIS A 62 -6.78 -9.79 -2.52
C HIS A 62 -8.03 -9.76 -3.43
N ILE A 63 -9.20 -9.42 -2.88
CA ILE A 63 -10.46 -9.33 -3.65
C ILE A 63 -10.37 -8.22 -4.69
N ILE A 64 -9.84 -7.04 -4.33
CA ILE A 64 -9.67 -5.92 -5.27
C ILE A 64 -8.81 -6.37 -6.45
N LYS A 65 -7.66 -7.00 -6.18
CA LYS A 65 -6.75 -7.44 -7.24
C LYS A 65 -7.32 -8.56 -8.12
N THR A 66 -8.01 -9.53 -7.53
CA THR A 66 -8.45 -10.74 -8.26
C THR A 66 -9.82 -10.60 -8.91
N LYS A 67 -10.71 -9.78 -8.33
CA LYS A 67 -12.10 -9.63 -8.79
C LYS A 67 -12.39 -8.28 -9.42
N ASN A 68 -11.49 -7.30 -9.33
CA ASN A 68 -11.62 -5.96 -9.91
C ASN A 68 -13.04 -5.37 -9.72
N PRO A 69 -13.52 -5.24 -8.47
CA PRO A 69 -14.86 -4.76 -8.19
C PRO A 69 -15.08 -3.38 -8.82
N SER A 70 -16.25 -3.17 -9.43
CA SER A 70 -16.61 -1.90 -10.04
C SER A 70 -16.86 -0.78 -9.02
N SER A 71 -17.16 -1.14 -7.76
CA SER A 71 -17.39 -0.17 -6.69
C SER A 71 -17.22 -0.74 -5.29
N ILE A 72 -17.19 0.13 -4.28
CA ILE A 72 -17.16 -0.24 -2.85
C ILE A 72 -18.33 -1.15 -2.47
N ASN A 73 -19.52 -0.92 -3.02
CA ASN A 73 -20.70 -1.76 -2.77
C ASN A 73 -20.47 -3.19 -3.26
N ARG A 74 -19.89 -3.33 -4.47
CA ARG A 74 -19.55 -4.63 -5.03
C ARG A 74 -18.48 -5.34 -4.21
N LEU A 75 -17.45 -4.60 -3.78
CA LEU A 75 -16.40 -5.12 -2.91
C LEU A 75 -16.97 -5.64 -1.59
N ALA A 76 -17.87 -4.89 -0.95
CA ALA A 76 -18.51 -5.30 0.31
C ALA A 76 -19.32 -6.59 0.16
N ARG A 77 -20.06 -6.74 -0.96
CA ARG A 77 -20.79 -7.98 -1.29
C ARG A 77 -19.85 -9.17 -1.50
N LEU A 78 -18.74 -8.98 -2.22
CA LEU A 78 -17.74 -10.02 -2.45
C LEU A 78 -17.05 -10.45 -1.16
N ALA A 79 -16.73 -9.50 -0.29
CA ALA A 79 -16.13 -9.73 1.02
C ALA A 79 -17.14 -10.24 2.07
N LYS A 80 -18.46 -10.23 1.78
CA LYS A 80 -19.54 -10.54 2.73
C LYS A 80 -19.44 -9.72 4.03
N ARG A 81 -19.13 -8.43 3.89
CA ARG A 81 -18.93 -7.49 5.00
C ARG A 81 -19.87 -6.30 4.89
N ASP A 82 -20.13 -5.65 6.01
CA ASP A 82 -20.85 -4.39 6.05
C ASP A 82 -20.15 -3.31 5.21
N ILE A 83 -20.94 -2.56 4.45
CA ILE A 83 -20.46 -1.55 3.50
C ILE A 83 -19.71 -0.40 4.17
N LYS A 84 -20.14 0.06 5.35
CA LYS A 84 -19.49 1.18 6.05
C LYS A 84 -18.08 0.77 6.47
N ASN A 85 -17.96 -0.42 7.06
CA ASN A 85 -16.67 -0.97 7.47
C ASN A 85 -15.72 -1.17 6.28
N VAL A 86 -16.24 -1.59 5.12
CA VAL A 86 -15.44 -1.74 3.90
C VAL A 86 -15.03 -0.38 3.34
N ALA A 87 -15.91 0.62 3.36
CA ALA A 87 -15.59 1.97 2.92
C ALA A 87 -14.49 2.61 3.79
N GLU A 88 -14.55 2.42 5.11
CA GLU A 88 -13.50 2.87 6.04
C GLU A 88 -12.17 2.16 5.79
N ASP A 89 -12.18 0.84 5.61
CA ASP A 89 -10.97 0.08 5.28
C ASP A 89 -10.36 0.51 3.93
N VAL A 90 -11.19 0.73 2.91
CA VAL A 90 -10.77 1.24 1.59
C VAL A 90 -10.14 2.62 1.75
N LYS A 91 -10.80 3.54 2.47
CA LYS A 91 -10.25 4.88 2.73
C LYS A 91 -8.90 4.80 3.44
N TYR A 92 -8.78 3.94 4.45
CA TYR A 92 -7.53 3.75 5.17
C TYR A 92 -6.41 3.18 4.28
N LEU A 93 -6.71 2.15 3.49
CA LEU A 93 -5.76 1.53 2.57
C LEU A 93 -5.28 2.51 1.48
N GLU A 94 -6.14 3.41 1.03
CA GLU A 94 -5.79 4.48 0.09
C GLU A 94 -4.86 5.49 0.76
N GLN A 95 -5.16 5.91 2.00
CA GLN A 95 -4.33 6.87 2.75
C GLN A 95 -2.90 6.37 2.98
N ILE A 96 -2.70 5.05 3.13
CA ILE A 96 -1.37 4.45 3.25
C ILE A 96 -0.76 4.04 1.90
N GLY A 97 -1.41 4.35 0.78
CA GLY A 97 -0.90 4.14 -0.58
C GLY A 97 -0.94 2.68 -1.07
N LEU A 98 -1.73 1.80 -0.44
CA LEU A 98 -1.84 0.40 -0.87
C LEU A 98 -2.92 0.16 -1.92
N ILE A 99 -3.85 1.10 -2.10
CA ILE A 99 -4.85 1.07 -3.17
C ILE A 99 -4.99 2.48 -3.74
N GLU A 100 -5.53 2.54 -4.95
CA GLU A 100 -6.01 3.76 -5.58
C GLU A 100 -7.51 3.70 -5.78
N LYS A 101 -8.12 4.87 -5.97
CA LYS A 101 -9.56 4.99 -6.23
C LYS A 101 -9.77 5.82 -7.50
N GLN A 102 -10.72 5.40 -8.31
CA GLN A 102 -11.20 6.15 -9.46
C GLN A 102 -12.68 6.43 -9.28
N GLU A 103 -13.08 7.69 -9.46
CA GLU A 103 -14.49 8.05 -9.52
C GLU A 103 -15.00 7.84 -10.94
N HIS A 104 -16.09 7.07 -11.06
CA HIS A 104 -16.78 6.86 -12.33
C HIS A 104 -18.28 7.00 -12.12
N GLU A 105 -18.92 7.97 -12.77
CA GLU A 105 -20.38 8.13 -12.80
C GLU A 105 -21.08 8.05 -11.42
N ARG A 106 -20.44 8.61 -10.38
CA ARG A 106 -20.88 8.63 -8.95
C ARG A 106 -20.55 7.38 -8.13
N GLU A 107 -19.85 6.40 -8.68
CA GLU A 107 -19.31 5.26 -7.92
C GLU A 107 -17.79 5.37 -7.74
N ILE A 108 -17.31 4.97 -6.56
CA ILE A 108 -15.88 4.90 -6.25
C ILE A 108 -15.40 3.48 -6.52
N ARG A 109 -14.52 3.33 -7.51
CA ARG A 109 -13.89 2.07 -7.88
C ARG A 109 -12.50 1.96 -7.24
N PRO A 110 -12.27 1.02 -6.31
CA PRO A 110 -10.93 0.74 -5.80
C PRO A 110 -10.15 -0.16 -6.77
N PHE A 111 -8.87 0.13 -6.98
CA PHE A 111 -7.97 -0.70 -7.79
C PHE A 111 -6.54 -0.72 -7.22
N ILE A 112 -5.73 -1.66 -7.71
CA ILE A 112 -4.34 -1.87 -7.28
C ILE A 112 -3.44 -1.96 -8.51
N GLU A 113 -2.42 -1.12 -8.57
CA GLU A 113 -1.45 -1.09 -9.68
C GLU A 113 -0.35 -2.16 -9.60
N TYR A 114 -0.08 -2.71 -8.41
CA TYR A 114 0.95 -3.73 -8.21
C TYR A 114 0.37 -5.14 -8.25
N ASP A 115 1.24 -6.12 -8.49
CA ASP A 115 0.90 -7.54 -8.57
C ASP A 115 1.32 -8.32 -7.33
N LYS A 116 2.34 -7.83 -6.61
CA LYS A 116 2.90 -8.49 -5.42
C LYS A 116 3.29 -7.48 -4.34
N ILE A 117 3.12 -7.89 -3.09
CA ILE A 117 3.63 -7.21 -1.90
C ILE A 117 4.84 -8.00 -1.42
N ASN A 118 5.99 -7.33 -1.31
CA ASN A 118 7.17 -7.88 -0.66
C ASN A 118 7.29 -7.28 0.73
N LEU A 119 7.31 -8.13 1.76
CA LEU A 119 7.52 -7.71 3.15
C LEU A 119 8.95 -8.02 3.57
N GLU A 120 9.70 -7.00 3.96
CA GLU A 120 11.04 -7.14 4.52
C GLU A 120 11.03 -6.72 6.00
N ILE A 121 11.57 -7.61 6.84
CA ILE A 121 11.67 -7.43 8.29
C ILE A 121 13.15 -7.55 8.64
N ALA A 122 13.74 -6.45 9.11
CA ALA A 122 15.08 -6.48 9.72
C ALA A 122 14.97 -7.07 11.13
N VAL A 123 15.84 -8.03 11.45
CA VAL A 123 15.95 -8.68 12.77
C VAL A 123 17.26 -8.28 13.41
#